data_AF-A0A935LFC6-F1
#
_entry.id   AF-A0A935LFC6-F1
#
_cell.length_a   1.000
_cell.length_b   1.000
_cell.length_c   1.000
_cell.angle_alpha   90.00
_cell.angle_beta   90.00
_cell.angle_gamma   90.00
#
_symmetry.space_group_name_H-M   'P 1'
#
loop_
_entity.id
_entity.type
_entity.pdbx_description
1 polymer ?
#
loop_
_entity_poly.entity_id
_entity_poly.type
_entity_poly.pdbx_seq_one_letter_code
_entity_poly.pdbx_strand_id
1 'polypeptide(L)'
;MQTLTIKIPPALEQDIARASAREHLSKSELVRRALTAYLRHGDCAHPAPTSALDRAGDLVGCFSGGPADLASNPAHMADFGKV
;
A
#
# COMPACT_ATOMS: atom_id res chain seq x y z
N MET A 1 5.96 24.03 -9.33
CA MET A 1 4.73 23.35 -9.78
C MET A 1 4.50 23.71 -11.24
N GLN A 2 4.04 22.78 -12.08
CA GLN A 2 3.63 23.08 -13.46
C GLN A 2 2.10 23.08 -13.55
N THR A 3 1.53 23.97 -14.36
CA THR A 3 0.09 24.11 -14.54
C THR A 3 -0.38 23.25 -15.69
N LEU A 4 -1.37 22.39 -15.43
CA LEU A 4 -2.03 21.56 -16.43
C LEU A 4 -3.48 22.03 -16.58
N THR A 5 -3.89 22.38 -17.81
CA THR A 5 -5.28 22.72 -18.12
C THR A 5 -5.89 21.60 -18.95
N ILE A 6 -6.98 21.01 -18.45
CA ILE A 6 -7.72 19.95 -19.13
C ILE A 6 -9.20 20.31 -19.23
N LYS A 7 -9.83 19.93 -20.33
CA LYS A 7 -11.29 20.01 -20.46
C LYS A 7 -11.89 18.78 -19.78
N ILE A 8 -12.82 19.00 -18.85
CA ILE A 8 -13.56 17.93 -18.17
C ILE A 8 -15.05 18.08 -18.43
N PRO A 9 -15.81 16.97 -18.57
CA PRO A 9 -17.26 17.02 -18.63
C PRO A 9 -17.85 17.63 -17.36
N PRO A 10 -19.01 18.31 -17.44
CA PRO A 10 -19.63 18.94 -16.27
C PRO A 10 -20.01 17.94 -15.17
N ALA A 11 -20.40 16.71 -15.54
CA ALA A 11 -20.68 15.65 -14.57
C ALA A 11 -19.44 15.31 -13.73
N LEU A 12 -18.26 15.23 -14.35
CA LEU A 12 -17.01 14.92 -13.66
C LEU A 12 -16.58 16.06 -12.72
N GLU A 13 -16.85 17.32 -13.10
CA GLU A 13 -16.59 18.48 -12.25
C GLU A 13 -17.43 18.44 -10.96
N GLN A 14 -18.70 18.04 -11.08
CA GLN A 14 -19.60 17.86 -9.94
C GLN A 14 -19.13 16.74 -9.00
N ASP A 15 -18.66 15.63 -9.56
CA ASP A 15 -18.14 14.51 -8.78
C ASP A 15 -16.86 14.90 -8.04
N ILE A 16 -15.94 15.60 -8.70
CA ILE A 16 -14.73 16.14 -8.07
C ILE A 16 -15.07 17.13 -6.95
N ALA A 17 -16.03 18.02 -7.17
CA ALA A 17 -16.47 18.98 -6.15
C ALA A 17 -17.06 18.27 -4.92
N ARG A 18 -17.87 17.23 -5.12
CA ARG A 18 -18.45 16.43 -4.04
C ARG A 18 -17.38 15.67 -3.26
N ALA A 19 -16.43 15.05 -3.95
CA ALA A 19 -15.34 14.32 -3.31
C ALA A 19 -14.41 15.27 -2.54
N SER A 20 -14.11 16.43 -3.11
CA SER A 20 -13.34 17.50 -2.46
C SER A 20 -14.01 17.96 -1.15
N ALA A 21 -15.32 18.18 -1.14
CA ALA A 21 -16.06 18.55 0.06
C ALA A 21 -16.07 17.44 1.12
N ARG A 22 -16.18 16.17 0.71
CA ARG A 22 -16.18 15.01 1.62
C ARG A 22 -14.82 14.76 2.27
N GLU A 23 -13.74 14.96 1.53
CA GLU A 23 -12.38 14.70 2.00
C GLU A 23 -11.71 15.95 2.61
N HIS A 24 -12.37 17.10 2.58
CA HIS A 24 -11.80 18.40 2.98
C HIS A 24 -10.50 18.76 2.26
N LEU A 25 -10.36 18.33 1.00
CA LEU A 25 -9.19 18.60 0.16
C LEU A 25 -9.55 19.59 -0.94
N SER A 26 -8.56 20.35 -1.42
CA SER A 26 -8.78 21.19 -2.60
C SER A 26 -8.98 20.33 -3.86
N LYS A 27 -9.76 20.81 -4.84
CA LYS A 27 -9.95 20.13 -6.14
C LYS A 27 -8.61 19.75 -6.78
N SER A 28 -7.64 20.67 -6.76
CA SER A 28 -6.30 20.48 -7.32
C SER A 28 -5.47 19.42 -6.60
N GLU A 29 -5.65 19.29 -5.28
CA GLU A 29 -4.98 18.25 -4.48
C GLU A 29 -5.60 16.88 -4.72
N LEU A 30 -6.94 16.80 -4.75
CA LEU A 30 -7.66 15.58 -5.07
C LEU A 30 -7.26 15.05 -6.45
N VAL A 31 -7.26 15.91 -7.47
CA VAL A 31 -6.87 15.53 -8.84
C VAL A 31 -5.42 15.05 -8.90
N ARG A 32 -4.48 15.72 -8.21
CA ARG A 32 -3.08 15.28 -8.14
C ARG A 32 -2.96 13.90 -7.47
N ARG A 33 -3.68 13.66 -6.38
CA ARG A 33 -3.69 12.37 -5.69
C ARG A 33 -4.23 11.26 -6.59
N ALA A 34 -5.34 11.52 -7.28
CA ALA A 34 -5.93 10.59 -8.24
C ALA A 34 -4.98 10.26 -9.39
N LEU A 35 -4.32 11.26 -10.00
CA LEU A 35 -3.33 11.05 -11.06
C LEU A 35 -2.12 10.24 -10.57
N THR A 36 -1.64 10.53 -9.36
CA THR A 36 -0.53 9.78 -8.77
C THR A 36 -0.90 8.32 -8.54
N ALA A 37 -2.11 8.05 -8.03
CA ALA A 37 -2.61 6.70 -7.84
C ALA A 37 -2.79 5.97 -9.17
N TYR A 38 -3.36 6.64 -10.17
CA TYR A 38 -3.55 6.09 -11.51
C TYR A 38 -2.23 5.67 -12.16
N LEU A 39 -1.20 6.52 -12.10
CA LEU A 39 0.13 6.19 -12.64
C LEU A 39 0.78 5.02 -11.92
N ARG A 40 0.71 4.99 -10.58
CA ARG A 40 1.22 3.85 -9.78
C ARG A 40 0.50 2.55 -10.11
N HIS A 41 -0.81 2.60 -10.34
CA HIS A 41 -1.58 1.43 -10.76
C HIS A 41 -1.27 0.98 -12.19
N GLY A 42 -0.99 1.93 -13.10
CA GLY A 42 -0.55 1.63 -14.47
C GLY A 42 0.81 0.92 -14.52
N ASP A 43 1.75 1.34 -13.68
CA ASP A 43 3.04 0.65 -13.49
C ASP A 43 2.87 -0.76 -12.89
N CYS A 44 1.77 -0.98 -12.18
CA CYS A 44 1.40 -2.25 -11.55
C CYS A 44 0.37 -3.05 -12.37
N ALA A 45 0.07 -2.72 -13.64
CA ALA A 45 -0.87 -3.49 -14.46
C ALA A 45 -0.31 -4.87 -14.88
N HIS A 46 1.00 -5.08 -14.70
CA HIS A 46 1.63 -6.40 -14.65
C HIS A 46 2.56 -6.47 -13.44
N PRO A 47 2.06 -6.68 -12.22
CA PRO A 47 2.93 -7.23 -11.20
C PRO A 47 3.19 -8.66 -11.68
N ALA A 48 4.44 -8.98 -12.05
CA ALA A 48 4.85 -10.38 -12.08
C ALA A 48 4.35 -11.03 -10.78
N PRO A 49 3.82 -12.26 -10.81
CA PRO A 49 3.29 -12.91 -9.61
C PRO A 49 4.38 -12.88 -8.55
N THR A 50 4.20 -12.00 -7.57
CA THR A 50 5.21 -11.76 -6.55
C THR A 50 5.04 -12.89 -5.54
N SER A 51 6.10 -13.65 -5.31
CA SER A 51 6.02 -14.79 -4.39
C SER A 51 5.74 -14.29 -2.97
N ALA A 52 5.22 -15.17 -2.11
CA ALA A 52 5.06 -14.85 -0.70
C ALA A 52 6.39 -14.45 -0.04
N LEU A 53 7.51 -14.98 -0.54
CA LEU A 53 8.86 -14.63 -0.09
C LEU A 53 9.22 -13.17 -0.45
N ASP A 54 8.92 -12.73 -1.67
CA ASP A 54 9.21 -11.36 -2.13
C ASP A 54 8.45 -10.30 -1.32
N ARG A 55 7.32 -10.68 -0.72
CA ARG A 55 6.48 -9.81 0.12
C ARG A 55 6.87 -9.79 1.59
N ALA A 56 7.70 -10.72 2.05
CA ALA A 56 8.06 -10.88 3.45
C ALA A 56 9.44 -10.30 3.81
N GLY A 57 10.18 -9.78 2.83
CA GLY A 57 11.56 -9.32 3.03
C GLY A 57 11.72 -8.19 4.07
N ASP A 58 10.73 -7.30 4.19
CA ASP A 58 10.66 -6.24 5.20
C ASP A 58 10.25 -6.73 6.60
N LEU A 59 9.65 -7.92 6.69
CA LEU A 59 9.28 -8.57 7.94
C LEU A 59 10.45 -9.36 8.55
N VAL A 60 11.43 -9.76 7.74
CA VAL A 60 12.63 -10.48 8.21
C VAL A 60 13.54 -9.52 8.98
N GLY A 61 13.68 -9.75 10.28
CA GLY A 61 14.58 -8.96 11.13
C GLY A 61 14.05 -7.60 11.56
N CYS A 62 12.74 -7.33 11.39
CA CYS A 62 12.14 -6.05 11.80
C CYS A 62 12.11 -5.85 13.34
N PHE A 63 12.29 -6.93 14.10
CA PHE A 63 12.28 -6.91 15.56
C PHE A 63 13.67 -7.22 16.11
N SER A 64 14.27 -6.25 16.79
CA SER A 64 15.51 -6.40 17.55
C SER A 64 15.23 -6.31 19.05
N GLY A 65 15.91 -7.14 19.86
CA GLY A 65 15.71 -7.18 21.31
C GLY A 65 14.67 -8.20 21.81
N GLY A 66 14.23 -9.12 20.95
CA GLY A 66 13.47 -10.29 21.39
C GLY A 66 14.32 -11.27 22.21
N PRO A 67 13.68 -12.11 23.04
CA PRO A 67 14.38 -13.22 23.71
C PRO A 67 15.10 -14.09 22.68
N ALA A 68 16.21 -14.72 23.10
CA ALA A 68 16.97 -15.65 22.25
C ALA A 68 16.03 -16.70 21.64
N ASP A 69 16.34 -17.13 20.42
CA ASP A 69 15.51 -18.05 19.64
C ASP A 69 15.04 -19.24 20.48
N LEU A 70 13.72 -19.29 20.72
CA LEU A 70 13.09 -20.34 21.51
C LEU A 70 13.04 -21.67 20.74
N ALA A 71 13.20 -21.65 19.41
CA ALA A 71 13.32 -22.86 18.59
C ALA A 71 14.65 -23.60 18.82
N SER A 72 15.62 -22.96 19.48
CA SER A 72 16.89 -23.58 19.86
C SER A 72 16.84 -24.26 21.24
N ASN A 73 15.73 -24.12 22.00
CA ASN A 73 15.58 -24.73 23.32
C ASN A 73 14.85 -26.10 23.21
N PRO A 74 15.55 -27.24 23.42
CA PRO A 74 14.96 -28.57 23.29
C PRO A 74 13.76 -28.82 24.20
N ALA A 75 13.69 -28.14 25.35
CA ALA A 75 12.58 -28.25 26.29
C ALA A 75 11.26 -27.68 25.72
N HIS A 76 11.33 -26.68 24.83
CA HIS A 76 10.15 -26.06 24.21
C HIS A 76 9.69 -26.74 22.92
N MET A 77 10.48 -27.70 22.39
CA MET A 77 10.13 -28.50 21.21
C MET A 77 9.54 -29.86 21.56
N ALA A 78 9.43 -30.21 22.85
CA ALA A 78 9.10 -31.56 23.31
C ALA A 78 7.79 -32.13 22.74
N ASP A 79 6.82 -31.26 22.43
CA ASP A 79 5.49 -31.64 21.91
C ASP A 79 5.17 -31.02 20.54
N PHE A 80 6.17 -30.40 19.89
CA PHE A 80 5.98 -29.81 18.58
C PHE A 80 5.69 -30.90 17.54
N GLY A 81 4.49 -30.89 16.96
CA GLY A 81 4.09 -31.85 15.92
C GLY A 81 3.50 -33.18 16.43
N LYS A 82 3.17 -33.30 17.73
CA LYS A 82 2.37 -34.43 18.22
C LYS A 82 0.87 -34.17 17.96
N VAL A 83 0.18 -35.21 17.46
CA VAL A 83 -1.25 -35.24 17.12
C VAL A 83 -2.01 -36.11 18.10
#